data_AF-A0A6G0X8X1-F1
#
_entry.id   AF-A0A6G0X8X1-F1
#
_cell.length_a   1.000
_cell.length_b   1.000
_cell.length_c   1.000
_cell.angle_alpha   90.00
_cell.angle_beta   90.00
_cell.angle_gamma   90.00
#
_symmetry.space_group_name_H-M   'P 1'
#
loop_
_entity.id
_entity.type
_entity.pdbx_description
1 polymer ?
#
loop_
_entity_poly.entity_id
_entity_poly.type
_entity_poly.pdbx_seq_one_letter_code
_entity_poly.pdbx_strand_id
1 'polypeptide(L)'
;MAPSNPSRLLLLTHLDEPTYPSIADAVTAAAFHSRQEIVHVVVPISETSRHILDHFGLDEDEDVPALVLMNAPKSQSFRFPLYGNNLIHNHKMVEPLLVEFEAKYLRGDLVPDAPPPEKLRPNLYTHVNAGAYEMGVLERDNVDALVFFFTPSCEICPALRAVFHQVAVVFMTVPTIHFGEVDGSVNKVAQPRRGNPLYPSIYFYPAKDRAHIVEYVGVVTVEAISDYLKVHARKFSLDGQIYGKRYDAI
;
A
#
# COMPACT_ATOMS: atom_id res chain seq x y z
N MET A 1 7.16 -23.28 -2.41
CA MET A 1 6.14 -22.21 -2.38
C MET A 1 6.73 -21.09 -1.53
N ALA A 2 7.08 -19.95 -2.12
CA ALA A 2 7.44 -18.77 -1.34
C ALA A 2 6.16 -18.27 -0.63
N PRO A 3 6.26 -17.75 0.62
CA PRO A 3 5.12 -17.12 1.26
C PRO A 3 4.58 -15.99 0.38
N SER A 4 3.26 -15.93 0.26
CA SER A 4 2.51 -15.15 -0.73
C SER A 4 2.58 -13.62 -0.57
N ASN A 5 3.31 -13.11 0.43
CA ASN A 5 3.61 -11.69 0.62
C ASN A 5 4.86 -11.50 1.51
N PRO A 6 6.05 -11.23 0.95
CA PRO A 6 7.24 -10.92 1.75
C PRO A 6 7.10 -9.59 2.49
N SER A 7 7.93 -9.39 3.53
CA SER A 7 8.04 -8.08 4.17
C SER A 7 8.71 -7.11 3.20
N ARG A 8 8.47 -5.80 3.35
CA ARG A 8 9.04 -4.79 2.45
C ARG A 8 9.84 -3.77 3.23
N LEU A 9 11.06 -3.49 2.79
CA LEU A 9 11.82 -2.33 3.22
C LEU A 9 11.65 -1.22 2.19
N LEU A 10 11.08 -0.09 2.60
CA LEU A 10 10.85 1.06 1.74
C LEU A 10 11.95 2.10 1.99
N LEU A 11 12.70 2.48 0.95
CA LEU A 11 13.53 3.69 0.94
C LEU A 11 12.70 4.83 0.35
N LEU A 12 12.21 5.70 1.23
CA LEU A 12 11.46 6.90 0.90
C LEU A 12 12.48 8.04 0.70
N THR A 13 12.60 8.57 -0.52
CA THR A 13 13.66 9.54 -0.84
C THR A 13 13.33 10.43 -2.05
N HIS A 14 13.94 11.60 -2.10
CA HIS A 14 14.07 12.38 -3.34
C HIS A 14 15.23 11.82 -4.17
N LEU A 15 15.07 11.69 -5.49
CA LEU A 15 16.08 11.07 -6.37
C LEU A 15 17.20 12.04 -6.78
N ASP A 16 16.95 13.33 -6.65
CA ASP A 16 17.88 14.43 -6.92
C ASP A 16 18.76 14.77 -5.71
N GLU A 17 18.48 14.18 -4.54
CA GLU A 17 19.32 14.31 -3.35
C GLU A 17 20.74 13.76 -3.62
N PRO A 18 21.82 14.54 -3.44
CA PRO A 18 23.17 14.11 -3.82
C PRO A 18 23.66 12.82 -3.15
N THR A 19 23.13 12.52 -1.96
CA THR A 19 23.47 11.31 -1.21
C THR A 19 22.65 10.07 -1.60
N TYR A 20 21.57 10.25 -2.38
CA TYR A 20 20.69 9.16 -2.83
C TYR A 20 21.44 7.97 -3.43
N PRO A 21 22.39 8.13 -4.39
CA PRO A 21 23.06 6.99 -5.01
C PRO A 21 23.78 6.12 -3.97
N SER A 22 24.46 6.73 -3.00
CA SER A 22 25.18 5.98 -1.98
C SER A 22 24.24 5.27 -1.00
N ILE A 23 23.11 5.87 -0.66
CA ILE A 23 22.10 5.24 0.20
C ILE A 23 21.44 4.08 -0.55
N ALA A 24 21.09 4.27 -1.82
CA ALA A 24 20.51 3.24 -2.67
C ALA A 24 21.46 2.05 -2.85
N ASP A 25 22.76 2.30 -3.03
CA ASP A 25 23.78 1.24 -3.09
C ASP A 25 23.86 0.45 -1.78
N ALA A 26 23.85 1.14 -0.63
CA ALA A 26 23.86 0.50 0.69
C ALA A 26 22.60 -0.35 0.94
N VAL A 27 21.42 0.16 0.56
CA VAL A 27 20.14 -0.56 0.63
C VAL A 27 20.16 -1.77 -0.32
N THR A 28 20.72 -1.62 -1.51
CA THR A 28 20.87 -2.71 -2.48
C THR A 28 21.82 -3.79 -1.95
N ALA A 29 22.93 -3.39 -1.33
CA ALA A 29 23.89 -4.29 -0.70
C ALA A 29 23.24 -5.10 0.45
N ALA A 30 22.49 -4.43 1.34
CA ALA A 30 21.74 -5.09 2.41
C ALA A 30 20.73 -6.12 1.87
N ALA A 31 20.05 -5.81 0.76
CA ALA A 31 19.10 -6.71 0.12
C ALA A 31 19.68 -8.07 -0.30
N PHE A 32 21.00 -8.20 -0.47
CA PHE A 32 21.66 -9.48 -0.74
C PHE A 32 21.60 -10.43 0.47
N HIS A 33 21.48 -9.90 1.69
CA HIS A 33 21.51 -10.66 2.94
C HIS A 33 20.14 -11.19 3.37
N SER A 34 19.04 -10.55 2.93
CA SER A 34 17.66 -10.87 3.31
C SER A 34 16.79 -11.34 2.13
N ARG A 35 17.44 -11.84 1.06
CA ARG A 35 16.78 -12.28 -0.17
C ARG A 35 15.60 -13.21 0.11
N GLN A 36 14.49 -12.97 -0.58
CA GLN A 36 13.21 -13.70 -0.48
C GLN A 36 12.40 -13.48 0.81
N GLU A 37 13.01 -12.96 1.88
CA GLU A 37 12.33 -12.65 3.13
C GLU A 37 11.87 -11.19 3.19
N ILE A 38 12.74 -10.28 2.73
CA ILE A 38 12.49 -8.83 2.67
C ILE A 38 12.75 -8.33 1.25
N VAL A 39 11.74 -7.71 0.64
CA VAL A 39 11.87 -7.01 -0.63
C VAL A 39 12.22 -5.55 -0.36
N HIS A 40 13.32 -5.09 -0.93
CA HIS A 40 13.74 -3.69 -0.85
C HIS A 40 13.14 -2.92 -2.02
N VAL A 41 12.47 -1.80 -1.72
CA VAL A 41 11.77 -0.98 -2.70
C VAL A 41 12.20 0.47 -2.51
N VAL A 42 12.73 1.08 -3.57
CA VAL A 42 12.93 2.53 -3.61
C VAL A 42 11.61 3.18 -3.99
N VAL A 43 11.18 4.14 -3.18
CA VAL A 43 9.94 4.89 -3.34
C VAL A 43 10.31 6.37 -3.50
N PRO A 44 10.40 6.87 -4.74
CA PRO A 44 10.60 8.29 -4.99
C PRO A 44 9.44 9.09 -4.40
N ILE A 45 9.73 10.15 -3.65
CA ILE A 45 8.70 11.07 -3.16
C ILE A 45 8.24 11.97 -4.30
N SER A 46 6.95 11.91 -4.59
CA SER A 46 6.26 12.68 -5.62
C SER A 46 4.82 12.93 -5.21
N GLU A 47 4.08 13.72 -5.97
CA GLU A 47 2.66 13.96 -5.73
C GLU A 47 1.83 12.67 -5.61
N THR A 48 2.23 11.60 -6.29
CA THR A 48 1.49 10.32 -6.30
C THR A 48 1.91 9.34 -5.21
N SER A 49 3.01 9.59 -4.49
CA SER A 49 3.53 8.72 -3.43
C SER A 49 3.56 9.39 -2.06
N ARG A 50 3.30 10.70 -1.98
CA ARG A 50 3.29 11.47 -0.73
C ARG A 50 2.37 10.89 0.35
N HIS A 51 1.26 10.26 -0.03
CA HIS A 51 0.35 9.58 0.92
C HIS A 51 1.04 8.46 1.73
N ILE A 52 2.16 7.93 1.25
CA ILE A 52 2.96 6.92 1.95
C ILE A 52 3.67 7.54 3.16
N LEU A 53 4.11 8.80 3.07
CA LEU A 53 4.71 9.52 4.20
C LEU A 53 3.69 9.64 5.33
N ASP A 54 2.48 10.07 4.99
CA ASP A 54 1.41 10.19 5.96
C ASP A 54 1.03 8.84 6.60
N HIS A 55 1.02 7.76 5.81
CA HIS A 55 0.76 6.41 6.33
C HIS A 55 1.73 6.02 7.45
N PHE A 56 2.99 6.44 7.35
CA PHE A 56 4.00 6.18 8.37
C PHE A 56 4.19 7.33 9.36
N GLY A 57 3.40 8.40 9.26
CA GLY A 57 3.57 9.62 10.07
C GLY A 57 4.97 10.20 9.95
N LEU A 58 5.44 10.36 8.71
CA LEU A 58 6.73 10.95 8.37
C LEU A 58 6.52 12.36 7.84
N ASP A 59 7.34 13.30 8.28
CA ASP A 59 7.43 14.64 7.71
C ASP A 59 8.39 14.63 6.50
N GLU A 60 7.98 15.23 5.38
CA GLU A 60 8.78 15.23 4.14
C GLU A 60 10.11 15.99 4.31
N ASP A 61 10.13 17.08 5.06
CA ASP A 61 11.32 17.92 5.21
C ASP A 61 12.24 17.45 6.36
N GLU A 62 11.66 16.89 7.44
CA GLU A 62 12.41 16.46 8.61
C GLU A 62 12.89 15.00 8.53
N ASP A 63 12.04 14.10 8.01
CA ASP A 63 12.27 12.66 8.11
C ASP A 63 12.85 12.03 6.84
N VAL A 64 12.70 12.65 5.66
CA VAL A 64 13.17 12.08 4.39
C VAL A 64 14.63 12.47 4.14
N PRO A 65 15.53 11.54 3.74
CA PRO A 65 15.28 10.14 3.41
C PRO A 65 15.01 9.24 4.61
N ALA A 66 14.03 8.35 4.49
CA ALA A 66 13.62 7.41 5.53
C ALA A 66 13.64 5.96 5.05
N LEU A 67 13.98 5.04 5.94
CA LEU A 67 13.87 3.60 5.74
C LEU A 67 12.79 3.05 6.68
N VAL A 68 11.78 2.39 6.10
CA VAL A 68 10.69 1.78 6.87
C VAL A 68 10.51 0.33 6.44
N LEU A 69 10.62 -0.59 7.39
CA LEU A 69 10.30 -1.99 7.17
C LEU A 69 8.83 -2.21 7.52
N MET A 70 8.07 -2.85 6.63
CA MET A 70 6.66 -3.15 6.84
C MET A 70 6.34 -4.64 6.67
N ASN A 71 5.50 -5.13 7.58
CA ASN A 71 4.82 -6.40 7.52
C ASN A 71 3.33 -6.15 7.27
N ALA A 72 2.92 -6.14 6.00
CA ALA A 72 1.54 -5.85 5.64
C ALA A 72 0.53 -6.87 6.23
N PRO A 73 0.77 -8.20 6.20
CA PRO A 73 -0.14 -9.18 6.82
C PRO A 73 -0.36 -8.97 8.32
N LYS A 74 0.66 -8.51 9.06
CA LYS A 74 0.54 -8.18 10.49
C LYS A 74 0.16 -6.73 10.76
N SER A 75 0.03 -5.89 9.73
CA SER A 75 -0.16 -4.44 9.86
C SER A 75 0.88 -3.77 10.76
N GLN A 76 2.14 -4.21 10.69
CA GLN A 76 3.24 -3.70 11.51
C GLN A 76 4.24 -2.93 10.65
N SER A 77 4.79 -1.85 11.20
CA SER A 77 5.92 -1.12 10.63
C SER A 77 7.04 -0.96 11.66
N PHE A 78 8.26 -0.79 11.16
CA PHE A 78 9.46 -0.59 11.95
C PHE A 78 10.31 0.47 11.25
N ARG A 79 10.46 1.63 11.87
CA ARG A 79 11.30 2.71 11.37
C ARG A 79 12.77 2.41 11.63
N PHE A 80 13.61 2.59 10.62
CA PHE A 80 15.05 2.51 10.80
C PHE A 80 15.54 3.71 11.66
N PRO A 81 16.48 3.52 12.60
CA PRO A 81 16.88 4.58 13.53
C PRO A 81 17.56 5.79 12.89
N LEU A 82 18.15 5.63 11.70
CA LEU A 82 18.71 6.74 10.94
C LEU A 82 17.69 7.18 9.89
N TYR A 83 17.38 8.46 9.86
CA TYR A 83 16.47 9.08 8.90
C TYR A 83 16.84 10.56 8.72
N GLY A 84 16.27 11.21 7.70
CA GLY A 84 16.50 12.62 7.37
C GLY A 84 17.99 12.96 7.28
N ASN A 85 18.35 14.11 7.86
CA ASN A 85 19.74 14.56 7.96
C ASN A 85 20.65 13.52 8.62
N ASN A 86 20.20 12.78 9.64
CA ASN A 86 21.04 11.79 10.30
C ASN A 86 21.41 10.64 9.35
N LEU A 87 20.49 10.22 8.47
CA LEU A 87 20.78 9.20 7.46
C LEU A 87 21.72 9.73 6.38
N ILE A 88 21.51 10.96 5.91
CA ILE A 88 22.38 11.65 4.94
C ILE A 88 23.83 11.72 5.46
N HIS A 89 24.04 12.23 6.68
CA HIS A 89 25.37 12.38 7.25
C HIS A 89 26.09 11.03 7.49
N ASN A 90 25.31 9.96 7.73
CA ASN A 90 25.84 8.63 8.05
C ASN A 90 25.66 7.62 6.90
N HIS A 91 25.48 8.09 5.66
CA HIS A 91 25.12 7.25 4.51
C HIS A 91 26.06 6.05 4.29
N LYS A 92 27.35 6.17 4.63
CA LYS A 92 28.35 5.09 4.52
C LYS A 92 28.21 3.97 5.55
N MET A 93 27.49 4.21 6.64
CA MET A 93 27.23 3.23 7.70
C MET A 93 25.87 2.54 7.53
N VAL A 94 25.07 2.93 6.52
CA VAL A 94 23.70 2.43 6.35
C VAL A 94 23.69 0.93 6.11
N GLU A 95 24.56 0.38 5.25
CA GLU A 95 24.57 -1.06 4.92
C GLU A 95 24.73 -1.95 6.17
N PRO A 96 25.83 -1.87 6.96
CA PRO A 96 26.00 -2.76 8.11
C PRO A 96 24.91 -2.58 9.17
N LEU A 97 24.43 -1.35 9.40
CA LEU A 97 23.36 -1.07 10.35
C LEU A 97 22.02 -1.62 9.87
N LEU A 98 21.73 -1.53 8.58
CA LEU A 98 20.52 -2.04 7.99
C LEU A 98 20.49 -3.57 8.02
N VAL A 99 21.61 -4.23 7.71
CA VAL A 99 21.74 -5.69 7.84
C VAL A 99 21.46 -6.15 9.28
N GLU A 100 21.99 -5.44 10.29
CA GLU A 100 21.70 -5.76 11.69
C GLU A 100 20.22 -5.52 12.05
N PHE A 101 19.64 -4.42 11.57
CA PHE A 101 18.24 -4.07 11.79
C PHE A 101 17.30 -5.13 11.21
N GLU A 102 17.54 -5.57 9.97
CA GLU A 102 16.78 -6.65 9.33
C GLU A 102 16.95 -7.98 10.05
N ALA A 103 18.16 -8.33 10.48
CA ALA A 103 18.39 -9.54 11.27
C ALA A 103 17.60 -9.53 12.58
N LYS A 104 17.51 -8.37 13.26
CA LYS A 104 16.66 -8.20 14.45
C LYS A 104 15.18 -8.38 14.11
N TYR A 105 14.72 -7.82 12.99
CA TYR A 105 13.34 -7.99 12.53
C TYR A 105 13.01 -9.47 12.30
N LEU A 106 13.85 -10.19 11.56
CA LEU A 106 13.64 -11.60 11.20
C LEU A 106 13.64 -12.52 12.44
N ARG A 107 14.40 -12.17 13.49
CA ARG A 107 14.36 -12.87 14.79
C ARG A 107 13.16 -12.49 15.67
N GLY A 108 12.44 -11.42 15.34
CA GLY A 108 11.35 -10.88 16.15
C GLY A 108 11.82 -10.01 17.32
N ASP A 109 13.05 -9.50 17.27
CA ASP A 109 13.66 -8.68 18.34
C ASP A 109 13.24 -7.20 18.25
N LEU A 110 12.63 -6.77 17.14
CA LEU A 110 12.17 -5.39 16.97
C LEU A 110 10.78 -5.17 17.59
N VAL A 111 10.61 -3.99 18.18
CA VAL A 111 9.32 -3.49 18.63
C VAL A 111 8.67 -2.75 17.46
N PRO A 112 7.44 -3.11 17.05
CA PRO A 112 6.72 -2.35 16.03
C PRO A 112 6.48 -0.92 16.48
N ASP A 113 6.49 0.01 15.52
CA ASP A 113 6.09 1.39 15.78
C ASP A 113 4.63 1.43 16.27
N ALA A 114 4.32 2.43 17.08
CA ALA A 114 2.93 2.69 17.44
C ALA A 114 2.13 2.93 16.16
N PRO A 115 0.97 2.27 15.97
CA PRO A 115 0.14 2.53 14.81
C PRO A 115 -0.22 4.02 14.76
N PRO A 116 -0.14 4.67 13.58
CA PRO A 116 -0.59 6.05 13.46
C PRO A 116 -2.06 6.12 13.90
N PRO A 117 -2.46 7.21 14.59
CA PRO A 117 -3.86 7.41 14.96
C PRO A 117 -4.76 7.23 13.74
N GLU A 118 -5.87 6.50 13.87
CA GLU A 118 -6.72 6.11 12.74
C GLU A 118 -7.19 7.32 11.90
N LYS A 119 -7.38 8.48 12.56
CA LYS A 119 -7.75 9.77 11.93
C LYS A 119 -6.61 10.46 11.17
N LEU A 120 -5.36 10.10 11.47
CA LEU A 120 -4.14 10.59 10.85
C LEU A 120 -3.56 9.57 9.85
N ARG A 121 -4.30 8.54 9.48
CA ARG A 121 -3.98 7.71 8.32
C ARG A 121 -4.73 8.30 7.10
N PRO A 122 -4.25 9.36 6.44
CA PRO A 122 -4.88 9.78 5.20
C PRO A 122 -4.70 8.68 4.14
N ASN A 123 -5.62 8.78 3.19
CA ASN A 123 -6.29 7.69 2.52
C ASN A 123 -5.39 6.77 1.64
N LEU A 124 -4.80 5.71 2.24
CA LEU A 124 -4.51 4.47 1.50
C LEU A 124 -5.73 4.00 0.70
N TYR A 125 -6.91 4.32 1.23
CA TYR A 125 -8.21 4.14 0.63
C TYR A 125 -9.00 5.44 0.74
N THR A 126 -9.63 5.89 -0.33
CA THR A 126 -10.46 7.10 -0.28
C THR A 126 -11.75 6.81 0.47
N HIS A 127 -12.09 7.61 1.50
CA HIS A 127 -13.45 7.62 2.04
C HIS A 127 -14.39 8.24 1.01
N VAL A 128 -15.22 7.40 0.41
CA VAL A 128 -16.05 7.77 -0.71
C VAL A 128 -17.45 8.14 -0.18
N ASN A 129 -17.64 9.42 0.10
CA ASN A 129 -18.96 9.99 0.40
C ASN A 129 -19.79 10.11 -0.90
N ALA A 130 -21.12 10.20 -0.85
CA ALA A 130 -21.96 10.20 -2.05
C ALA A 130 -21.57 11.27 -3.10
N GLY A 131 -21.08 12.45 -2.68
CA GLY A 131 -20.51 13.45 -3.60
C GLY A 131 -19.08 13.15 -4.09
N ALA A 132 -18.32 12.33 -3.36
CA ALA A 132 -16.98 11.86 -3.73
C ALA A 132 -16.99 10.52 -4.49
N TYR A 133 -18.10 9.75 -4.41
CA TYR A 133 -18.39 8.58 -5.26
C TYR A 133 -18.40 8.99 -6.72
N GLU A 134 -18.94 10.18 -6.98
CA GLU A 134 -18.84 10.84 -8.27
C GLU A 134 -17.41 11.37 -8.47
N MET A 135 -16.87 12.22 -7.59
CA MET A 135 -15.68 13.03 -7.93
C MET A 135 -14.27 12.41 -7.81
N GLY A 136 -14.07 11.24 -7.19
CA GLY A 136 -12.70 10.81 -6.81
C GLY A 136 -12.23 9.47 -7.38
N VAL A 137 -12.96 8.41 -7.04
CA VAL A 137 -12.53 7.01 -7.28
C VAL A 137 -13.05 6.48 -8.62
N LEU A 138 -14.23 6.94 -9.06
CA LEU A 138 -14.86 6.49 -10.30
C LEU A 138 -14.53 7.36 -11.51
N GLU A 139 -14.34 8.67 -11.32
CA GLU A 139 -14.03 9.63 -12.39
C GLU A 139 -12.63 9.46 -12.99
N ARG A 140 -11.69 8.84 -12.25
CA ARG A 140 -10.36 8.53 -12.78
C ARG A 140 -10.45 7.31 -13.69
N ASP A 141 -10.85 7.50 -14.95
CA ASP A 141 -10.99 6.41 -15.92
C ASP A 141 -9.67 5.64 -16.15
N ASN A 142 -8.52 6.16 -15.72
CA ASN A 142 -7.22 5.52 -15.93
C ASN A 142 -6.71 4.68 -14.74
N VAL A 143 -7.47 4.50 -13.66
CA VAL A 143 -7.04 3.70 -12.49
C VAL A 143 -7.98 2.53 -12.19
N ASP A 144 -7.41 1.41 -11.77
CA ASP A 144 -8.21 0.32 -11.22
C ASP A 144 -8.57 0.67 -9.78
N ALA A 145 -9.81 0.43 -9.37
CA ALA A 145 -10.24 0.71 -8.00
C ALA A 145 -10.86 -0.52 -7.34
N LEU A 146 -10.46 -0.81 -6.11
CA LEU A 146 -11.11 -1.80 -5.26
C LEU A 146 -11.87 -1.04 -4.17
N VAL A 147 -13.19 -1.24 -4.08
CA VAL A 147 -14.06 -0.48 -3.19
C VAL A 147 -14.76 -1.41 -2.21
N PHE A 148 -14.59 -1.15 -0.91
CA PHE A 148 -15.25 -1.86 0.17
C PHE A 148 -16.49 -1.10 0.65
N PHE A 149 -17.65 -1.75 0.56
CA PHE A 149 -18.93 -1.22 1.04
C PHE A 149 -19.27 -1.82 2.40
N PHE A 150 -19.59 -0.96 3.36
CA PHE A 150 -19.91 -1.36 4.73
C PHE A 150 -21.04 -0.54 5.34
N THR A 151 -21.53 -0.98 6.49
CA THR A 151 -22.34 -0.16 7.41
C THR A 151 -21.77 -0.25 8.84
N PRO A 152 -21.97 0.77 9.71
CA PRO A 152 -21.46 0.75 11.08
C PRO A 152 -22.10 -0.34 11.96
N SER A 153 -23.34 -0.75 11.67
CA SER A 153 -24.07 -1.78 12.41
C SER A 153 -23.72 -3.22 12.04
N CYS A 154 -22.80 -3.40 11.09
CA CYS A 154 -22.41 -4.71 10.56
C CYS A 154 -21.33 -5.36 11.44
N GLU A 155 -21.68 -6.45 12.11
CA GLU A 155 -20.78 -7.18 13.03
C GLU A 155 -19.53 -7.76 12.34
N ILE A 156 -19.65 -8.19 11.08
CA ILE A 156 -18.56 -8.82 10.32
C ILE A 156 -17.62 -7.77 9.68
N CYS A 157 -18.10 -6.55 9.47
CA CYS A 157 -17.40 -5.51 8.72
C CYS A 157 -16.03 -5.11 9.31
N PRO A 158 -15.83 -5.01 10.65
CA PRO A 158 -14.51 -4.72 11.22
C PRO A 158 -13.43 -5.72 10.82
N ALA A 159 -13.74 -7.02 10.80
CA ALA A 159 -12.77 -8.06 10.43
C ALA A 159 -12.39 -7.97 8.94
N LEU A 160 -13.37 -7.78 8.06
CA LEU A 160 -13.12 -7.61 6.62
C LEU A 160 -12.39 -6.32 6.31
N ARG A 161 -12.71 -5.23 7.05
CA ARG A 161 -12.00 -3.96 6.94
C ARG A 161 -10.52 -4.11 7.25
N ALA A 162 -10.17 -4.85 8.30
CA ALA A 162 -8.77 -5.09 8.65
C ALA A 162 -8.02 -5.77 7.49
N VAL A 163 -8.62 -6.81 6.88
CA VAL A 163 -8.03 -7.47 5.69
C VAL A 163 -7.94 -6.50 4.51
N PHE A 164 -8.99 -5.72 4.24
CA PHE A 164 -9.01 -4.75 3.15
C PHE A 164 -7.91 -3.69 3.30
N HIS A 165 -7.69 -3.18 4.51
CA HIS A 165 -6.61 -2.24 4.80
C HIS A 165 -5.22 -2.88 4.62
N GLN A 166 -5.05 -4.13 5.05
CA GLN A 166 -3.80 -4.87 4.83
C GLN A 166 -3.49 -5.03 3.35
N VAL A 167 -4.50 -5.29 2.51
CA VAL A 167 -4.32 -5.31 1.05
C VAL A 167 -3.93 -3.92 0.55
N ALA A 168 -4.59 -2.85 0.98
CA ALA A 168 -4.23 -1.50 0.57
C ALA A 168 -2.76 -1.17 0.89
N VAL A 169 -2.26 -1.60 2.05
CA VAL A 169 -0.84 -1.50 2.45
C VAL A 169 0.07 -2.29 1.49
N VAL A 170 -0.30 -3.51 1.09
CA VAL A 170 0.48 -4.29 0.11
C VAL A 170 0.68 -3.53 -1.21
N PHE A 171 -0.34 -2.80 -1.67
CA PHE A 171 -0.35 -2.10 -2.94
C PHE A 171 -0.06 -0.60 -2.84
N MET A 172 0.39 -0.10 -1.67
CA MET A 172 0.53 1.35 -1.43
C MET A 172 1.52 2.04 -2.40
N THR A 173 2.47 1.29 -2.95
CA THR A 173 3.49 1.74 -3.91
C THR A 173 3.05 1.59 -5.37
N VAL A 174 1.81 1.10 -5.62
CA VAL A 174 1.25 0.86 -6.94
C VAL A 174 0.27 2.00 -7.30
N PRO A 175 0.70 3.06 -8.01
CA PRO A 175 -0.12 4.25 -8.22
C PRO A 175 -1.33 4.01 -9.14
N THR A 176 -1.40 2.87 -9.81
CA THR A 176 -2.48 2.52 -10.74
C THR A 176 -3.63 1.77 -10.08
N ILE A 177 -3.48 1.35 -8.82
CA ILE A 177 -4.51 0.66 -8.04
C ILE A 177 -4.90 1.55 -6.87
N HIS A 178 -6.19 1.89 -6.82
CA HIS A 178 -6.77 2.70 -5.76
C HIS A 178 -7.66 1.85 -4.88
N PHE A 179 -7.67 2.15 -3.59
CA PHE A 179 -8.62 1.56 -2.67
C PHE A 179 -9.64 2.62 -2.28
N GLY A 180 -10.87 2.19 -1.98
CA GLY A 180 -11.94 3.06 -1.52
C GLY A 180 -12.79 2.35 -0.49
N GLU A 181 -13.36 3.13 0.43
CA GLU A 181 -14.35 2.62 1.38
C GLU A 181 -15.60 3.49 1.35
N VAL A 182 -16.76 2.86 1.40
CA VAL A 182 -18.06 3.53 1.34
C VAL A 182 -18.92 3.07 2.52
N ASP A 183 -19.33 4.03 3.35
CA ASP A 183 -20.38 3.81 4.35
C ASP A 183 -21.76 3.92 3.71
N GLY A 184 -22.42 2.79 3.50
CA GLY A 184 -23.75 2.71 2.91
C GLY A 184 -24.90 3.20 3.78
N SER A 185 -24.68 3.46 5.07
CA SER A 185 -25.71 3.97 5.98
C SER A 185 -26.01 5.46 5.74
N VAL A 186 -25.01 6.20 5.28
CA VAL A 186 -25.08 7.65 5.03
C VAL A 186 -24.90 8.01 3.56
N ASN A 187 -24.39 7.09 2.73
CA ASN A 187 -24.18 7.31 1.31
C ASN A 187 -25.16 6.51 0.45
N LYS A 188 -25.97 7.21 -0.35
CA LYS A 188 -26.80 6.58 -1.40
C LYS A 188 -25.92 6.29 -2.61
N VAL A 189 -25.41 5.07 -2.68
CA VAL A 189 -24.56 4.64 -3.79
C VAL A 189 -25.42 4.28 -4.98
N ALA A 190 -25.50 5.17 -5.97
CA ALA A 190 -26.11 4.85 -7.24
C ALA A 190 -25.17 3.94 -8.05
N GLN A 191 -25.26 2.65 -7.73
CA GLN A 191 -24.92 1.45 -8.52
C GLN A 191 -23.50 0.87 -8.48
N PRO A 192 -23.42 -0.46 -8.24
CA PRO A 192 -22.50 -1.36 -8.94
C PRO A 192 -23.11 -1.98 -10.22
N ARG A 193 -24.45 -2.03 -10.35
CA ARG A 193 -25.23 -1.83 -11.61
C ARG A 193 -26.76 -2.03 -11.56
N ARG A 194 -27.40 -2.51 -10.47
CA ARG A 194 -28.88 -2.67 -10.36
C ARG A 194 -29.46 -2.63 -8.93
N GLY A 195 -28.91 -1.84 -8.01
CA GLY A 195 -29.45 -1.73 -6.64
C GLY A 195 -28.44 -1.25 -5.62
N ASN A 196 -28.85 -1.22 -4.35
CA ASN A 196 -27.96 -0.94 -3.22
C ASN A 196 -26.99 -2.13 -3.01
N PRO A 197 -25.69 -1.87 -2.75
CA PRO A 197 -24.75 -2.91 -2.37
C PRO A 197 -25.25 -3.72 -1.17
N LEU A 198 -24.91 -5.02 -1.13
CA LEU A 198 -25.00 -5.79 0.11
C LEU A 198 -23.82 -5.39 1.03
N TYR A 199 -24.02 -5.48 2.34
CA TYR A 199 -23.00 -5.09 3.31
C TYR A 199 -22.64 -6.29 4.19
N PRO A 200 -21.35 -6.65 4.30
CA PRO A 200 -20.20 -6.12 3.57
C PRO A 200 -20.14 -6.62 2.11
N SER A 201 -19.57 -5.83 1.21
CA SER A 201 -19.18 -6.29 -0.14
C SER A 201 -17.93 -5.57 -0.65
N ILE A 202 -17.22 -6.19 -1.58
CA ILE A 202 -16.04 -5.62 -2.24
C ILE A 202 -16.29 -5.64 -3.75
N TYR A 203 -16.12 -4.50 -4.41
CA TYR A 203 -16.24 -4.38 -5.86
C TYR A 203 -14.94 -3.91 -6.48
N PHE A 204 -14.59 -4.52 -7.61
CA PHE A 204 -13.50 -4.12 -8.48
C PHE A 204 -14.04 -3.30 -9.65
N TYR A 205 -13.50 -2.11 -9.82
CA TYR A 205 -13.78 -1.17 -10.88
C TYR A 205 -12.55 -1.13 -11.80
N PRO A 206 -12.58 -1.80 -12.95
CA PRO A 206 -11.46 -1.82 -13.87
C PRO A 206 -11.19 -0.42 -14.44
N ALA A 207 -9.92 -0.06 -14.64
CA ALA A 207 -9.57 1.14 -15.38
C ALA A 207 -10.10 1.02 -16.83
N LYS A 208 -10.59 2.14 -17.38
CA LYS A 208 -11.12 2.28 -18.75
C LYS A 208 -12.36 1.44 -19.04
N ASP A 209 -12.89 0.76 -18.02
CA ASP A 209 -14.06 -0.08 -18.14
C ASP A 209 -14.93 0.03 -16.87
N ARG A 210 -15.42 1.25 -16.62
CA ARG A 210 -16.42 1.53 -15.58
C ARG A 210 -17.77 0.89 -15.86
N ALA A 211 -17.95 0.32 -17.05
CA ALA A 211 -19.11 -0.45 -17.36
C ALA A 211 -19.06 -1.84 -16.70
N HIS A 212 -17.93 -2.53 -16.73
CA HIS A 212 -17.86 -3.89 -16.21
C HIS A 212 -17.32 -3.91 -14.78
N ILE A 213 -18.10 -3.36 -13.84
CA ILE A 213 -17.84 -3.49 -12.40
C ILE A 213 -18.02 -4.96 -12.00
N VAL A 214 -17.07 -5.51 -11.24
CA VAL A 214 -17.06 -6.92 -10.83
C VAL A 214 -17.15 -7.02 -9.31
N GLU A 215 -18.11 -7.78 -8.79
CA GLU A 215 -18.14 -8.14 -7.38
C GLU A 215 -17.05 -9.16 -7.06
N TYR A 216 -16.26 -8.91 -6.02
CA TYR A 216 -15.32 -9.88 -5.50
C TYR A 216 -16.05 -10.89 -4.61
N VAL A 217 -16.21 -12.11 -5.11
CA VAL A 217 -16.89 -13.21 -4.42
C VAL A 217 -15.92 -14.28 -3.88
N GLY A 218 -14.63 -13.96 -3.82
CA GLY A 218 -13.59 -14.85 -3.32
C GLY A 218 -13.48 -14.88 -1.79
N VAL A 219 -12.56 -15.69 -1.28
CA VAL A 219 -12.24 -15.72 0.17
C VAL A 219 -11.58 -14.40 0.57
N VAL A 220 -12.04 -13.78 1.66
CA VAL A 220 -11.49 -12.49 2.12
C VAL A 220 -10.23 -12.70 2.95
N THR A 221 -9.10 -12.94 2.29
CA THR A 221 -7.76 -12.87 2.88
C THR A 221 -6.87 -11.91 2.10
N VAL A 222 -5.75 -11.49 2.71
CA VAL A 222 -4.79 -10.59 2.07
C VAL A 222 -4.27 -11.23 0.78
N GLU A 223 -3.95 -12.52 0.83
CA GLU A 223 -3.41 -13.30 -0.28
C GLU A 223 -4.43 -13.39 -1.41
N ALA A 224 -5.66 -13.82 -1.11
CA ALA A 224 -6.67 -14.08 -2.13
C ALA A 224 -7.10 -12.80 -2.87
N ILE A 225 -7.20 -11.67 -2.17
CA ILE A 225 -7.49 -10.38 -2.80
C ILE A 225 -6.26 -9.87 -3.57
N SER A 226 -5.06 -10.01 -3.00
CA SER A 226 -3.82 -9.60 -3.70
C SER A 226 -3.64 -10.36 -5.01
N ASP A 227 -3.87 -11.66 -5.01
CA ASP A 227 -3.75 -12.51 -6.19
C ASP A 227 -4.84 -12.18 -7.22
N TYR A 228 -6.04 -11.84 -6.78
CA TYR A 228 -7.08 -11.31 -7.67
C TYR A 228 -6.61 -10.03 -8.37
N LEU A 229 -6.07 -9.05 -7.63
CA LEU A 229 -5.55 -7.79 -8.20
C LEU A 229 -4.39 -8.02 -9.16
N LYS A 230 -3.43 -8.89 -8.80
CA LYS A 230 -2.29 -9.29 -9.65
C LYS A 230 -2.74 -9.88 -10.99
N VAL A 231 -3.92 -10.49 -11.05
CA VAL A 231 -4.45 -11.09 -12.29
C VAL A 231 -5.39 -10.13 -13.04
N HIS A 232 -6.15 -9.28 -12.35
CA HIS A 232 -7.29 -8.57 -12.95
C HIS A 232 -7.06 -7.07 -13.20
N ALA A 233 -6.18 -6.43 -12.43
CA ALA A 233 -5.85 -5.03 -12.67
C ALA A 233 -5.07 -4.86 -13.98
N ARG A 234 -4.97 -3.61 -14.45
CA ARG A 234 -4.08 -3.26 -15.55
C ARG A 234 -2.66 -3.66 -15.25
N LYS A 235 -1.82 -3.69 -16.28
CA LYS A 235 -0.39 -3.92 -16.08
C LYS A 235 0.22 -2.95 -15.05
N PHE A 236 0.82 -3.50 -13.99
CA PHE A 236 1.54 -2.75 -12.95
C PHE A 236 2.82 -3.48 -12.51
N SER A 237 3.69 -2.76 -11.79
CA SER A 237 4.88 -3.33 -11.15
C SER A 237 4.65 -3.40 -9.64
N LEU A 238 4.97 -4.52 -9.01
CA LEU A 238 4.97 -4.71 -7.57
C LEU A 238 6.18 -5.58 -7.23
N ASP A 239 7.00 -5.13 -6.28
CA ASP A 239 8.18 -5.88 -5.81
C ASP A 239 9.15 -6.28 -6.94
N GLY A 240 9.31 -5.41 -7.93
CA GLY A 240 10.15 -5.65 -9.11
C GLY A 240 9.59 -6.67 -10.10
N GLN A 241 8.39 -7.20 -9.86
CA GLN A 241 7.68 -8.10 -10.76
C GLN A 241 6.51 -7.40 -11.45
N ILE A 242 6.22 -7.83 -12.66
CA ILE A 242 5.16 -7.27 -13.49
C ILE A 242 3.93 -8.17 -13.41
N TYR A 243 2.79 -7.56 -13.08
CA TYR A 243 1.49 -8.21 -12.95
C TYR A 243 0.43 -7.52 -13.82
N GLY A 244 -0.79 -8.06 -13.82
CA GLY A 244 -1.96 -7.46 -14.45
C GLY A 244 -2.14 -7.80 -15.93
N LYS A 245 -3.30 -7.42 -16.47
CA LYS A 245 -3.67 -7.61 -17.87
C LYS A 245 -3.18 -6.44 -18.71
N ARG A 246 -2.92 -6.71 -19.99
CA ARG A 246 -2.92 -5.63 -20.98
C ARG A 246 -4.37 -5.25 -21.25
N TYR A 247 -4.72 -3.99 -20.99
CA TYR A 247 -5.86 -3.38 -21.64
C TYR A 247 -5.41 -3.10 -23.08
N ASP A 248 -5.50 -4.13 -23.93
CA ASP A 248 -5.35 -3.93 -25.36
C ASP A 248 -6.42 -2.91 -25.77
N ALA A 249 -6.01 -1.89 -26.54
CA ALA A 249 -6.89 -0.81 -26.96
C ALA A 249 -8.13 -1.41 -27.66
N ILE A 250 -9.29 -1.23 -27.05
CA ILE A 250 -10.59 -1.33 -27.74
C ILE A 250 -10.73 -0.06 -28.60
#